data_AF-A0A087L7Q8-F1
#
_entry.id   AF-A0A087L7Q8-F1
#
_cell.length_a   1.000
_cell.length_b   1.000
_cell.length_c   1.000
_cell.angle_alpha   90.00
_cell.angle_beta   90.00
_cell.angle_gamma   90.00
#
_symmetry.space_group_name_H-M   'P 1'
#
loop_
_entity.id
_entity.type
_entity.pdbx_description
1 polymer ?
#
loop_
_entity_poly.entity_id
_entity_poly.type
_entity_poly.pdbx_seq_one_letter_code
_entity_poly.pdbx_strand_id
1 'polypeptide(L)'
;MVTTPYPVDDLKDIRDFIYWQPDAAGTGVEPIYVMLGSLYGESNAKGQYSGRDYHTEKAGGPIQNLDWKGAKIDRAGVDKVKLHTGRFGESPDNKVMIERLEKILKGELLATDTDKRFYTHEIRELERYRAVGVPDGVSPDDNGATWNNTHTATLEDYKLSSDRSLLYTPEALKAGDE
;
A
#
# COMPACT_ATOMS: atom_id res chain seq x y z
N MET A 1 -21.71 -39.76 -4.10
CA MET A 1 -20.28 -39.39 -4.04
C MET A 1 -20.15 -38.10 -4.85
N VAL A 2 -19.89 -36.98 -4.19
CA VAL A 2 -19.74 -35.68 -4.87
C VAL A 2 -18.26 -35.54 -5.20
N THR A 3 -17.93 -35.52 -6.50
CA THR A 3 -16.59 -35.22 -6.99
C THR A 3 -16.51 -33.73 -7.26
N THR A 4 -15.74 -33.00 -6.45
CA THR A 4 -15.31 -31.64 -6.75
C THR A 4 -14.20 -31.69 -7.81
N PRO A 5 -14.37 -31.06 -8.99
CA PRO A 5 -13.28 -30.94 -9.95
C PRO A 5 -12.23 -29.98 -9.38
N TYR A 6 -10.96 -30.36 -9.51
CA TYR A 6 -9.84 -29.46 -9.22
C TYR A 6 -9.45 -28.65 -10.48
N PRO A 7 -8.94 -27.43 -10.31
CA PRO A 7 -8.74 -26.76 -9.02
C PRO A 7 -10.04 -26.20 -8.43
N VAL A 8 -10.11 -26.20 -7.09
CA VAL A 8 -11.14 -25.48 -6.31
C VAL A 8 -11.08 -24.00 -6.70
N ASP A 9 -12.24 -23.34 -6.87
CA ASP A 9 -12.29 -21.93 -7.32
C ASP A 9 -11.43 -20.98 -6.46
N ASP A 10 -11.23 -21.30 -5.18
CA ASP A 10 -10.39 -20.56 -4.22
C ASP A 10 -8.86 -20.69 -4.47
N LEU A 11 -8.43 -21.58 -5.38
CA LEU A 11 -7.01 -21.78 -5.76
C LEU A 11 -6.61 -21.05 -7.04
N LYS A 12 -7.52 -20.28 -7.68
CA LYS A 12 -7.24 -19.60 -8.96
C LYS A 12 -6.12 -18.57 -8.91
N ASP A 13 -5.81 -18.05 -7.73
CA ASP A 13 -4.76 -17.05 -7.51
C ASP A 13 -3.38 -17.67 -7.23
N ILE A 14 -3.32 -18.99 -7.02
CA ILE A 14 -2.06 -19.72 -6.90
C ILE A 14 -1.69 -20.23 -8.29
N ARG A 15 -0.77 -19.53 -8.95
CA ARG A 15 -0.18 -19.98 -10.21
C ARG A 15 1.19 -20.58 -9.95
N ASP A 16 1.23 -21.77 -9.38
CA ASP A 16 2.48 -22.48 -9.11
C ASP A 16 2.68 -23.66 -10.05
N PHE A 17 3.93 -24.07 -10.21
CA PHE A 17 4.29 -25.30 -10.90
C PHE A 17 5.64 -25.83 -10.42
N ILE A 18 5.86 -27.12 -10.62
CA ILE A 18 7.17 -27.75 -10.45
C ILE A 18 7.82 -27.88 -11.82
N TYR A 19 9.00 -27.32 -11.97
CA TYR A 19 9.83 -27.43 -13.17
C TYR A 19 11.06 -28.29 -12.87
N TRP A 20 11.38 -29.24 -13.74
CA TRP A 20 12.58 -30.07 -13.62
C TRP A 20 13.69 -29.51 -14.50
N GLN A 21 14.84 -29.20 -13.90
CA GLN A 21 16.03 -28.77 -14.64
C GLN A 21 17.21 -29.73 -14.43
N PRO A 22 18.20 -29.77 -15.34
CA PRO A 22 19.44 -30.49 -15.09
C PRO A 22 20.09 -30.03 -13.78
N ASP A 23 20.64 -30.99 -13.02
CA ASP A 23 21.39 -30.67 -11.81
C ASP A 23 22.73 -30.00 -12.15
N ALA A 24 23.38 -29.40 -11.14
CA ALA A 24 24.64 -28.67 -11.33
C ALA A 24 25.78 -29.54 -11.89
N ALA A 25 25.72 -30.86 -11.71
CA ALA A 25 26.68 -31.81 -12.26
C ALA A 25 26.38 -32.19 -13.72
N GLY A 26 25.20 -31.85 -14.25
CA GLY A 26 24.72 -32.24 -15.57
C GLY A 26 24.47 -33.75 -15.72
N THR A 27 24.41 -34.47 -14.60
CA THR A 27 24.27 -35.94 -14.56
C THR A 27 22.88 -36.40 -14.12
N GLY A 28 22.06 -35.48 -13.62
CA GLY A 28 20.72 -35.74 -13.14
C GLY A 28 19.80 -34.55 -13.34
N VAL A 29 18.67 -34.54 -12.62
CA VAL A 29 17.68 -33.47 -12.63
C VAL A 29 17.26 -33.11 -11.21
N GLU A 30 16.92 -31.85 -10.99
CA GLU A 30 16.39 -31.33 -9.72
C GLU A 30 15.03 -30.62 -9.94
N PRO A 31 14.08 -30.75 -9.00
CA PRO A 31 12.82 -30.03 -9.06
C PRO A 31 12.97 -28.60 -8.51
N ILE A 32 12.50 -27.62 -9.27
CA ILE A 32 12.29 -26.24 -8.83
C ILE A 32 10.81 -26.03 -8.59
N TYR A 33 10.45 -25.59 -7.40
CA TYR A 33 9.12 -25.07 -7.11
C TYR A 33 9.03 -23.61 -7.55
N VAL A 34 8.11 -23.29 -8.45
CA VAL A 34 7.90 -21.94 -9.00
C VAL A 34 6.53 -21.45 -8.58
N MET A 35 6.47 -20.26 -7.98
CA MET A 35 5.23 -19.55 -7.65
C MET A 35 5.13 -18.28 -8.50
N LEU A 36 4.12 -18.18 -9.35
CA LEU A 36 3.83 -16.99 -10.18
C LEU A 36 2.72 -16.15 -9.52
N GLY A 37 3.07 -15.42 -8.47
CA GLY A 37 2.14 -14.50 -7.79
C GLY A 37 2.48 -13.04 -8.06
N SER A 38 1.48 -12.24 -8.42
CA SER A 38 1.45 -10.85 -7.99
C SER A 38 0.89 -10.84 -6.57
N LEU A 39 1.60 -10.24 -5.61
CA LEU A 39 1.23 -10.21 -4.19
C LEU A 39 -0.19 -9.65 -3.95
N TYR A 40 -0.70 -8.84 -4.89
CA TYR A 40 -1.93 -8.06 -4.73
C TYR A 40 -2.92 -8.24 -5.88
N GLY A 41 -2.90 -9.42 -6.54
CA GLY A 41 -3.80 -9.74 -7.65
C GLY A 41 -3.38 -9.14 -8.99
N GLU A 42 -4.30 -9.08 -9.96
CA GLU A 42 -3.99 -8.60 -11.31
C GLU A 42 -3.56 -7.14 -11.36
N SER A 43 -2.53 -6.86 -12.16
CA SER A 43 -2.01 -5.51 -12.45
C SER A 43 -1.99 -5.25 -13.96
N ASN A 44 -2.14 -3.99 -14.35
CA ASN A 44 -2.10 -3.57 -15.76
C ASN A 44 -1.09 -2.44 -16.02
N ALA A 45 -0.40 -1.97 -14.97
CA ALA A 45 0.60 -0.92 -15.04
C ALA A 45 1.64 -1.09 -13.94
N LYS A 46 2.81 -0.47 -14.15
CA LYS A 46 3.86 -0.28 -13.15
C LYS A 46 4.01 1.21 -12.88
N GLY A 47 4.02 1.59 -11.60
CA GLY A 47 4.26 2.97 -11.18
C GLY A 47 5.64 3.45 -11.60
N GLN A 48 5.73 4.66 -12.15
CA GLN A 48 6.98 5.23 -12.63
C GLN A 48 7.92 5.58 -11.47
N TYR A 49 7.37 6.09 -10.37
CA TYR A 49 8.15 6.54 -9.22
C TYR A 49 8.28 5.45 -8.15
N SER A 50 7.16 4.77 -7.86
CA SER A 50 7.10 3.71 -6.85
C SER A 50 7.72 2.39 -7.32
N GLY A 51 7.68 2.09 -8.62
CA GLY A 51 8.09 0.81 -9.21
C GLY A 51 7.10 -0.34 -8.95
N ARG A 52 5.99 -0.07 -8.27
CA ARG A 52 4.99 -1.05 -7.85
C ARG A 52 4.06 -1.40 -9.00
N ASP A 53 3.71 -2.68 -9.12
CA ASP A 53 2.66 -3.11 -10.04
C ASP A 53 1.28 -2.82 -9.41
N TYR A 54 0.37 -2.27 -10.21
CA TYR A 54 -0.97 -1.91 -9.76
C TYR A 54 -1.98 -1.93 -10.92
N HIS A 55 -3.26 -1.82 -10.60
CA HIS A 55 -4.36 -1.78 -11.55
C HIS A 55 -4.96 -0.37 -11.61
N THR A 56 -4.72 0.35 -12.71
CA THR A 56 -5.11 1.76 -12.89
C THR A 56 -6.62 1.99 -12.75
N GLU A 57 -7.43 1.07 -13.29
CA GLU A 57 -8.90 1.16 -13.24
C GLU A 57 -9.49 0.88 -11.84
N LYS A 58 -8.70 0.27 -10.94
CA LYS A 58 -9.09 -0.05 -9.56
C LYS A 58 -8.42 0.86 -8.53
N ALA A 59 -7.83 1.98 -8.99
CA ALA A 59 -7.04 2.88 -8.15
C ALA A 59 -7.79 4.12 -7.64
N GLY A 60 -9.10 4.22 -7.88
CA GLY A 60 -9.91 5.36 -7.42
C GLY A 60 -9.69 6.64 -8.22
N GLY A 61 -9.47 6.52 -9.54
CA GLY A 61 -9.32 7.63 -10.48
C GLY A 61 -7.90 7.78 -11.06
N PRO A 62 -7.71 8.68 -12.03
CA PRO A 62 -6.43 8.86 -12.71
C PRO A 62 -5.33 9.39 -11.76
N ILE A 63 -4.07 9.22 -12.16
CA ILE A 63 -2.94 9.86 -11.51
C ILE A 63 -2.97 11.37 -11.78
N GLN A 64 -2.70 12.16 -10.76
CA GLN A 64 -2.60 13.61 -10.81
C GLN A 64 -1.16 14.06 -10.58
N ASN A 65 -0.85 15.32 -10.93
CA ASN A 65 0.47 15.90 -10.68
C ASN A 65 0.41 16.78 -9.43
N LEU A 66 0.52 16.17 -8.24
CA LEU A 66 0.34 16.84 -6.95
C LEU A 66 1.69 17.16 -6.27
N ASP A 67 1.63 18.05 -5.27
CA ASP A 67 2.75 18.45 -4.42
C ASP A 67 2.24 18.66 -2.98
N TRP A 68 3.00 18.18 -1.98
CA TRP A 68 2.70 18.30 -0.57
C TRP A 68 3.18 19.62 0.06
N LYS A 69 4.13 20.33 -0.57
CA LYS A 69 4.86 21.45 0.06
C LYS A 69 3.94 22.56 0.58
N GLY A 70 2.87 22.84 -0.15
CA GLY A 70 1.87 23.85 0.18
C GLY A 70 0.82 23.41 1.21
N ALA A 71 0.83 22.14 1.64
CA ALA A 71 -0.18 21.62 2.55
C ALA A 71 -0.13 22.33 3.92
N LYS A 72 -1.31 22.73 4.39
CA LYS A 72 -1.53 23.20 5.75
C LYS A 72 -2.19 22.07 6.53
N ILE A 73 -1.55 21.67 7.62
CA ILE A 73 -2.06 20.65 8.51
C ILE A 73 -3.13 21.31 9.38
N ASP A 74 -4.36 20.82 9.30
CA ASP A 74 -5.50 21.28 10.10
C ASP A 74 -6.22 20.11 10.78
N ARG A 75 -7.14 20.44 11.69
CA ARG A 75 -7.89 19.44 12.46
C ARG A 75 -8.66 18.48 11.55
N ALA A 76 -9.33 19.00 10.53
CA ALA A 76 -10.16 18.19 9.65
C ALA A 76 -9.35 17.19 8.82
N GLY A 77 -8.15 17.57 8.37
CA GLY A 77 -7.26 16.65 7.70
C GLY A 77 -6.65 15.62 8.64
N VAL A 78 -6.26 15.99 9.86
CA VAL A 78 -5.75 15.01 10.85
C VAL A 78 -6.83 14.00 11.22
N ASP A 79 -8.10 14.41 11.31
CA ASP A 79 -9.21 13.49 11.54
C ASP A 79 -9.42 12.52 10.36
N LYS A 80 -9.20 12.97 9.11
CA LYS A 80 -9.19 12.09 7.92
C LYS A 80 -8.02 11.12 7.93
N VAL A 81 -6.82 11.56 8.31
CA VAL A 81 -5.63 10.69 8.45
C VAL A 81 -5.96 9.55 9.41
N LYS A 82 -6.45 9.87 10.61
CA LYS A 82 -6.85 8.86 11.61
C LYS A 82 -7.91 7.90 11.10
N LEU A 83 -8.92 8.42 10.38
CA LEU A 83 -9.99 7.62 9.80
C LEU A 83 -9.46 6.60 8.80
N HIS A 84 -8.53 7.03 7.94
CA HIS A 84 -7.93 6.17 6.92
C HIS A 84 -6.97 5.15 7.53
N THR A 85 -6.02 5.58 8.35
CA THR A 85 -5.03 4.67 8.96
C THR A 85 -5.68 3.69 9.93
N GLY A 86 -6.72 4.11 10.65
CA GLY A 86 -7.44 3.26 11.60
C GLY A 86 -8.13 2.05 10.95
N ARG A 87 -8.39 2.09 9.64
CA ARG A 87 -8.91 0.95 8.86
C ARG A 87 -8.02 -0.30 8.99
N PHE A 88 -6.71 -0.12 9.11
CA PHE A 88 -5.72 -1.20 9.07
C PHE A 88 -5.32 -1.71 10.46
N GLY A 89 -6.03 -1.29 11.52
CA GLY A 89 -5.66 -1.58 12.90
C GLY A 89 -4.62 -0.61 13.45
N GLU A 90 -4.22 -0.82 14.71
CA GLU A 90 -3.17 -0.01 15.32
C GLU A 90 -1.80 -0.40 14.76
N SER A 91 -1.05 0.60 14.29
CA SER A 91 0.34 0.44 13.88
C SER A 91 1.22 1.44 14.64
N PRO A 92 2.34 1.01 15.27
CA PRO A 92 3.20 1.90 16.04
C PRO A 92 3.77 3.08 15.24
N ASP A 93 4.13 2.87 13.98
CA ASP A 93 4.63 3.91 13.08
C ASP A 93 3.56 4.97 12.76
N ASN A 94 2.34 4.55 12.43
CA ASN A 94 1.18 5.43 12.25
C ASN A 94 0.88 6.22 13.51
N LYS A 95 0.97 5.59 14.68
CA LYS A 95 0.75 6.26 15.97
C LYS A 95 1.74 7.41 16.17
N VAL A 96 3.03 7.17 15.93
CA VAL A 96 4.06 8.22 16.02
C VAL A 96 3.77 9.37 15.05
N MET A 97 3.43 9.08 13.80
CA MET A 97 3.11 10.12 12.82
C MET A 97 1.87 10.93 13.20
N ILE A 98 0.80 10.28 13.66
CA ILE A 98 -0.43 10.95 14.13
C ILE A 98 -0.15 11.83 15.36
N GLU A 99 0.65 11.36 16.31
CA GLU A 99 1.06 12.16 17.47
C GLU A 99 1.86 13.40 17.05
N ARG A 100 2.73 13.28 16.05
CA ARG A 100 3.45 14.43 15.47
C ARG A 100 2.49 15.43 14.83
N LEU A 101 1.49 14.97 14.05
CA LEU A 101 0.47 15.83 13.47
C LEU A 101 -0.32 16.59 14.55
N GLU A 102 -0.66 15.95 15.67
CA GLU A 102 -1.33 16.61 16.80
C GLU A 102 -0.43 17.68 17.47
N LYS A 103 0.87 17.42 17.62
CA LYS A 103 1.82 18.44 18.13
C LYS A 103 1.93 19.65 17.19
N ILE A 104 1.90 19.41 15.88
CA ILE A 104 1.87 20.47 14.87
C ILE A 104 0.60 21.31 15.00
N LEU A 105 -0.57 20.70 15.19
CA LEU A 105 -1.83 21.42 15.40
C LEU A 105 -1.81 22.33 16.64
N LYS A 106 -1.09 21.91 17.69
CA LYS A 106 -0.91 22.69 18.92
C LYS A 106 0.17 23.77 18.81
N GLY A 107 0.92 23.82 17.70
CA GLY A 107 2.07 24.70 17.54
C GLY A 107 3.30 24.28 18.35
N GLU A 108 3.31 23.07 18.90
CA GLU A 108 4.44 22.51 19.66
C GLU A 108 5.57 22.01 18.75
N LEU A 109 5.26 21.78 17.48
CA LEU A 109 6.20 21.27 16.48
C LEU A 109 5.99 22.01 15.14
N LEU A 110 7.09 22.35 14.46
CA LEU A 110 7.02 22.82 13.09
C LEU A 110 6.89 21.64 12.12
N ALA A 111 5.96 21.72 11.18
CA ALA A 111 5.74 20.69 10.19
C ALA A 111 6.97 20.52 9.28
N THR A 112 7.44 19.28 9.16
CA THR A 112 8.48 18.89 8.20
C THR A 112 7.87 18.41 6.88
N ASP A 113 8.71 18.23 5.86
CA ASP A 113 8.27 17.63 4.59
C ASP A 113 7.79 16.19 4.74
N THR A 114 8.32 15.42 5.69
CA THR A 114 7.82 14.05 5.97
C THR A 114 6.43 14.10 6.60
N ASP A 115 6.18 15.02 7.55
CA ASP A 115 4.84 15.19 8.15
C ASP A 115 3.81 15.58 7.08
N LYS A 116 4.18 16.49 6.17
CA LYS A 116 3.32 16.92 5.08
C LYS A 116 3.06 15.79 4.08
N ARG A 117 4.10 15.05 3.66
CA ARG A 117 3.96 13.91 2.74
C ARG A 117 3.00 12.87 3.32
N PHE A 118 3.22 12.43 4.55
CA PHE A 118 2.31 11.52 5.26
C PHE A 118 0.88 12.06 5.27
N TYR A 119 0.69 13.27 5.79
CA TYR A 119 -0.62 13.90 5.88
C TYR A 119 -1.36 13.96 4.54
N THR A 120 -0.69 14.41 3.48
CA THR A 120 -1.32 14.52 2.15
C THR A 120 -1.53 13.17 1.48
N HIS A 121 -0.64 12.21 1.73
CA HIS A 121 -0.73 10.85 1.22
C HIS A 121 -1.95 10.14 1.81
N GLU A 122 -2.07 10.06 3.13
CA GLU A 122 -3.19 9.34 3.78
C GLU A 122 -4.56 9.94 3.40
N ILE A 123 -4.66 11.27 3.27
CA ILE A 123 -5.90 11.92 2.85
C ILE A 123 -6.24 11.59 1.40
N ARG A 124 -5.25 11.62 0.50
CA ARG A 124 -5.45 11.33 -0.92
C ARG A 124 -5.80 9.86 -1.14
N GLU A 125 -5.17 8.96 -0.38
CA GLU A 125 -5.47 7.54 -0.43
C GLU A 125 -6.91 7.26 0.06
N LEU A 126 -7.37 7.92 1.13
CA LEU A 126 -8.75 7.85 1.59
C LEU A 126 -9.76 8.25 0.51
N GLU A 127 -9.49 9.33 -0.23
CA GLU A 127 -10.34 9.75 -1.34
C GLU A 127 -10.42 8.70 -2.44
N ARG A 128 -9.32 8.02 -2.74
CA ARG A 128 -9.28 6.90 -3.70
C ARG A 128 -10.08 5.71 -3.21
N TYR A 129 -9.98 5.36 -1.93
CA TYR A 129 -10.83 4.32 -1.29
C TYR A 129 -12.33 4.62 -1.46
N ARG A 130 -12.74 5.86 -1.19
CA ARG A 130 -14.13 6.30 -1.40
C ARG A 130 -14.54 6.21 -2.86
N ALA A 131 -13.66 6.59 -3.79
CA ALA A 131 -13.91 6.55 -5.22
C ALA A 131 -14.09 5.13 -5.76
N VAL A 132 -13.45 4.12 -5.16
CA VAL A 132 -13.68 2.70 -5.48
C VAL A 132 -14.84 2.07 -4.72
N GLY A 133 -15.59 2.87 -3.95
CA GLY A 133 -16.80 2.43 -3.25
C GLY A 133 -16.56 1.72 -1.92
N VAL A 134 -15.35 1.78 -1.37
CA VAL A 134 -15.05 1.21 -0.06
C VAL A 134 -15.51 2.17 1.04
N PRO A 135 -16.36 1.75 1.99
CA PRO A 135 -16.78 2.60 3.10
C PRO A 135 -15.61 3.02 4.00
N ASP A 136 -15.79 4.14 4.69
CA ASP A 136 -14.82 4.61 5.68
C ASP A 136 -14.67 3.60 6.83
N GLY A 137 -13.43 3.36 7.25
CA GLY A 137 -13.11 2.40 8.32
C GLY A 137 -13.18 0.91 7.94
N VAL A 138 -13.66 0.57 6.74
CA VAL A 138 -13.75 -0.84 6.30
C VAL A 138 -12.48 -1.25 5.56
N SER A 139 -11.78 -2.26 6.06
CA SER A 139 -10.70 -2.93 5.32
C SER A 139 -11.29 -4.01 4.41
N PRO A 140 -11.16 -3.91 3.08
CA PRO A 140 -11.62 -4.95 2.17
C PRO A 140 -10.91 -6.28 2.43
N ASP A 141 -11.65 -7.37 2.35
CA ASP A 141 -11.10 -8.73 2.37
C ASP A 141 -10.74 -9.16 0.94
N ASP A 142 -9.70 -8.54 0.38
CA ASP A 142 -9.25 -8.72 -1.00
C ASP A 142 -7.74 -8.99 -1.10
N ASN A 143 -7.17 -9.53 -0.01
CA ASN A 143 -5.74 -9.80 0.13
C ASN A 143 -4.86 -8.55 -0.15
N GLY A 144 -5.37 -7.35 0.14
CA GLY A 144 -4.65 -6.09 -0.01
C GLY A 144 -4.63 -5.54 -1.44
N ALA A 145 -5.44 -6.07 -2.36
CA ALA A 145 -5.52 -5.60 -3.74
C ALA A 145 -5.96 -4.13 -3.81
N THR A 146 -7.03 -3.76 -3.09
CA THR A 146 -7.50 -2.37 -3.04
C THR A 146 -6.42 -1.47 -2.48
N TRP A 147 -5.82 -1.84 -1.33
CA TRP A 147 -4.72 -1.10 -0.74
C TRP A 147 -3.59 -0.88 -1.73
N ASN A 148 -3.10 -1.94 -2.38
CA ASN A 148 -1.99 -1.80 -3.31
C ASN A 148 -2.32 -0.84 -4.46
N ASN A 149 -3.53 -0.92 -5.01
CA ASN A 149 -3.94 -0.07 -6.14
C ASN A 149 -4.08 1.39 -5.73
N THR A 150 -4.76 1.67 -4.61
CA THR A 150 -4.96 3.05 -4.12
C THR A 150 -3.66 3.65 -3.59
N HIS A 151 -2.86 2.87 -2.87
CA HIS A 151 -1.59 3.27 -2.30
C HIS A 151 -0.58 3.62 -3.40
N THR A 152 -0.40 2.71 -4.37
CA THR A 152 0.51 2.94 -5.50
C THR A 152 0.11 4.19 -6.26
N ALA A 153 -1.16 4.35 -6.62
CA ALA A 153 -1.62 5.54 -7.32
C ALA A 153 -1.44 6.84 -6.51
N THR A 154 -1.52 6.78 -5.19
CA THR A 154 -1.25 7.93 -4.32
C THR A 154 0.24 8.27 -4.29
N LEU A 155 1.14 7.28 -4.25
CA LEU A 155 2.58 7.51 -4.38
C LEU A 155 2.90 8.20 -5.71
N GLU A 156 2.28 7.73 -6.81
CA GLU A 156 2.45 8.33 -8.13
C GLU A 156 1.92 9.77 -8.21
N ASP A 157 0.80 10.08 -7.54
CA ASP A 157 0.27 11.46 -7.48
C ASP A 157 1.33 12.47 -7.00
N TYR A 158 2.13 12.04 -6.02
CA TYR A 158 3.17 12.84 -5.39
C TYR A 158 4.58 12.54 -5.91
N LYS A 159 4.75 11.64 -6.89
CA LYS A 159 6.07 11.22 -7.42
C LYS A 159 7.00 10.64 -6.36
N LEU A 160 6.44 9.90 -5.41
CA LEU A 160 7.16 9.24 -4.34
C LEU A 160 7.55 7.82 -4.74
N SER A 161 8.73 7.38 -4.29
CA SER A 161 9.10 5.97 -4.40
C SER A 161 8.41 5.13 -3.32
N SER A 162 8.59 3.82 -3.35
CA SER A 162 8.09 2.90 -2.31
C SER A 162 8.88 2.95 -0.99
N ASP A 163 9.85 3.84 -0.86
CA ASP A 163 10.65 3.97 0.35
C ASP A 163 9.81 4.55 1.49
N ARG A 164 9.60 3.77 2.56
CA ARG A 164 8.86 4.17 3.76
C ARG A 164 9.45 5.43 4.41
N SER A 165 10.75 5.71 4.27
CA SER A 165 11.40 6.91 4.82
C SER A 165 10.88 8.23 4.21
N LEU A 166 10.18 8.16 3.08
CA LEU A 166 9.51 9.31 2.49
C LEU A 166 8.22 9.68 3.23
N LEU A 167 7.56 8.72 3.87
CA LEU A 167 6.29 8.91 4.58
C LEU A 167 6.44 8.88 6.10
N TYR A 168 7.45 8.19 6.63
CA TYR A 168 7.64 8.02 8.07
C TYR A 168 8.93 8.66 8.54
N THR A 169 8.91 9.32 9.70
CA THR A 169 10.15 9.80 10.33
C THR A 169 10.98 8.62 10.85
N PRO A 170 12.29 8.80 11.10
CA PRO A 170 13.13 7.74 11.68
C PRO A 170 12.56 7.17 12.98
N GLU A 171 11.93 7.99 13.83
CA GLU A 171 11.30 7.55 15.07
C GLU A 171 10.07 6.66 14.79
N ALA A 172 9.27 7.01 13.79
CA ALA A 172 8.11 6.23 13.39
C ALA A 172 8.54 4.89 12.78
N LEU A 173 9.54 4.89 11.88
CA LEU A 173 10.10 3.66 11.31
C LEU A 173 10.62 2.74 12.41
N LYS A 174 11.42 3.29 13.34
CA LYS A 174 11.93 2.52 14.46
C LYS A 174 10.81 1.90 15.29
N ALA A 175 9.75 2.65 15.58
CA ALA A 175 8.62 2.14 16.36
C ALA A 175 7.88 1.00 15.63
N GLY A 176 7.81 1.02 14.30
CA GLY A 176 7.16 -0.03 13.51
C GLY A 176 8.01 -1.28 13.27
N ASP A 177 9.32 -1.21 13.53
CA ASP A 177 10.25 -2.34 13.37
C ASP A 177 10.53 -3.07 14.71
N GLU A 178 10.00 -2.56 15.83
CA GLU A 178 10.05 -3.15 17.19
C GLU A 178 8.86 -4.09 17.46
#